data_AF-A0A9E2LF01-F1
#
_entry.id   AF-A0A9E2LF01-F1
#
_cell.length_a   1.000
_cell.length_b   1.000
_cell.length_c   1.000
_cell.angle_alpha   90.00
_cell.angle_beta   90.00
_cell.angle_gamma   90.00
#
_symmetry.space_group_name_H-M   'P 1'
#
loop_
_entity.id
_entity.type
_entity.pdbx_description
1 polymer ?
#
loop_
_entity_poly.entity_id
_entity_poly.type
_entity_poly.pdbx_seq_one_letter_code
_entity_poly.pdbx_strand_id
1 'polypeptide(L)'
;MKWGKIRAMGGEATLHPDILEILDLLVEYKRNHAPDTCIEIVTNGYGEKVKNVLSKVKVKGEVKIANTAKKSSVQDKFFAFNLAPRVLPYYKFADYSMGCRAMNACGMGVTPFGYYLCTMAGGIDRIFGFDIGRKEMPLPGDPMLDQSTVICQYCGRFRGMGGWAKKQIISPSWQKALKEYEKKKPSLTTF
;
A
#
# COMPACT_ATOMS: atom_id res chain seq x y z
N MET A 1 -5.14 -13.69 16.98
CA MET A 1 -5.11 -13.79 15.51
C MET A 1 -3.78 -14.44 15.11
N LYS A 2 -3.79 -15.51 14.30
CA LYS A 2 -2.57 -16.18 13.84
C LYS A 2 -2.34 -15.84 12.37
N TRP A 3 -1.28 -15.12 12.07
CA TRP A 3 -0.94 -14.73 10.71
C TRP A 3 -0.06 -15.79 10.06
N GLY A 4 -0.35 -16.21 8.82
CA GLY A 4 0.57 -17.09 8.09
C GLY A 4 1.86 -16.37 7.67
N LYS A 5 1.77 -15.06 7.41
CA LYS A 5 2.89 -14.23 6.95
C LYS A 5 2.69 -12.76 7.31
N ILE A 6 3.77 -12.09 7.71
CA ILE A 6 3.84 -10.64 7.87
C ILE A 6 4.97 -10.13 6.97
N ARG A 7 4.67 -9.13 6.12
CA ARG A 7 5.63 -8.56 5.17
C ARG A 7 5.87 -7.09 5.46
N ALA A 8 7.11 -6.70 5.74
CA ALA A 8 7.52 -5.31 5.77
C ALA A 8 7.76 -4.82 4.34
N MET A 9 6.92 -3.90 3.85
CA MET A 9 6.95 -3.37 2.48
C MET A 9 6.75 -1.86 2.46
N GLY A 10 7.17 -1.20 1.39
CA GLY A 10 7.04 0.26 1.20
C GLY A 10 7.73 0.70 -0.10
N GLY A 11 8.24 1.92 -0.14
CA GLY A 11 9.11 2.38 -1.23
C GLY A 11 10.38 1.51 -1.33
N GLU A 12 11.31 1.73 -0.40
CA GLU A 12 12.37 0.77 -0.09
C GLU A 12 12.42 0.62 1.44
N ALA A 13 11.97 -0.53 1.95
CA ALA A 13 11.78 -0.73 3.38
C ALA A 13 13.10 -0.62 4.15
N THR A 14 14.23 -1.03 3.54
CA THR A 14 15.55 -0.97 4.19
C THR A 14 16.05 0.46 4.42
N LEU A 15 15.41 1.47 3.84
CA LEU A 15 15.81 2.88 4.04
C LEU A 15 15.16 3.51 5.28
N HIS A 16 14.18 2.84 5.90
CA HIS A 16 13.59 3.32 7.15
C HIS A 16 14.64 3.29 8.27
N PRO A 17 14.78 4.37 9.07
CA PRO A 17 15.80 4.44 10.12
C PRO A 17 15.70 3.28 11.11
N ASP A 18 14.47 2.93 11.49
CA ASP A 18 14.21 1.93 12.54
C ASP A 18 13.89 0.54 11.98
N ILE A 19 14.26 0.24 10.72
CA ILE A 19 13.86 -1.02 10.07
C ILE A 19 14.33 -2.26 10.83
N LEU A 20 15.52 -2.21 11.44
CA LEU A 20 16.05 -3.35 12.17
C LEU A 20 15.27 -3.61 13.47
N GLU A 21 14.88 -2.54 14.16
CA GLU A 21 14.08 -2.59 15.38
C GLU A 21 12.65 -3.08 15.08
N ILE A 22 12.04 -2.58 14.01
CA ILE A 22 10.73 -3.06 13.55
C ILE A 22 10.77 -4.57 13.27
N LEU A 23 11.83 -5.06 12.61
CA LEU A 23 11.99 -6.49 12.37
C LEU A 23 12.19 -7.29 13.66
N ASP A 24 12.89 -6.74 14.67
CA ASP A 24 13.05 -7.38 15.97
C ASP A 24 11.71 -7.52 16.70
N LEU A 25 10.89 -6.47 16.70
CA LEU A 25 9.53 -6.51 17.28
C LEU A 25 8.65 -7.57 16.59
N LEU A 26 8.76 -7.70 15.26
CA LEU A 26 8.02 -8.71 14.50
C LEU A 26 8.50 -10.14 14.81
N VAL A 27 9.80 -10.33 15.00
CA VAL A 27 10.39 -11.61 15.41
C VAL A 27 9.98 -11.96 16.84
N GLU A 28 9.98 -11.01 17.75
CA GLU A 28 9.49 -11.19 19.11
C GLU A 28 8.01 -11.59 19.12
N TYR A 29 7.16 -10.89 18.37
CA TYR A 29 5.76 -11.26 18.20
C TYR A 29 5.59 -12.69 17.68
N LYS A 30 6.35 -13.06 16.64
CA LYS A 30 6.37 -14.43 16.10
C LYS A 30 6.69 -15.43 17.21
N ARG A 31 7.77 -15.23 17.97
CA ARG A 31 8.22 -16.16 19.01
C ARG A 31 7.18 -16.31 20.14
N ASN A 32 6.58 -15.20 20.57
CA ASN A 32 5.71 -15.18 21.75
C ASN A 32 4.24 -15.53 21.45
N HIS A 33 3.76 -15.27 20.24
CA HIS A 33 2.33 -15.33 19.94
C HIS A 33 1.97 -16.14 18.70
N ALA A 34 2.86 -16.25 17.71
CA ALA A 34 2.54 -16.93 16.47
C ALA A 34 3.78 -17.60 15.84
N PRO A 35 4.30 -18.70 16.43
CA PRO A 35 5.56 -19.33 16.03
C PRO A 35 5.62 -19.74 14.56
N ASP A 36 4.48 -20.09 13.96
CA ASP A 36 4.39 -20.50 12.56
C ASP A 36 4.40 -19.32 11.56
N THR A 37 4.34 -18.07 12.04
CA THR A 37 4.30 -16.88 11.18
C THR A 37 5.61 -16.71 10.40
N CYS A 38 5.52 -16.52 9.09
CA CYS A 38 6.67 -16.12 8.28
C CYS A 38 6.87 -14.59 8.34
N ILE A 39 8.00 -14.12 8.87
CA ILE A 39 8.40 -12.71 8.79
C ILE A 39 9.23 -12.50 7.53
N GLU A 40 8.89 -11.49 6.74
CA GLU A 40 9.56 -11.19 5.48
C GLU A 40 9.78 -9.68 5.31
N ILE A 41 10.95 -9.28 4.81
CA ILE A 41 11.20 -7.93 4.31
C ILE A 41 11.23 -7.94 2.79
N VAL A 42 10.52 -7.00 2.17
CA VAL A 42 10.51 -6.81 0.71
C VAL A 42 11.43 -5.66 0.34
N THR A 43 12.33 -5.91 -0.61
CA THR A 43 13.38 -4.97 -1.00
C THR A 43 13.59 -4.94 -2.51
N ASN A 44 14.11 -3.83 -3.01
CA ASN A 44 14.64 -3.72 -4.36
C ASN A 44 16.01 -4.40 -4.53
N GLY A 45 16.77 -4.59 -3.44
CA GLY A 45 18.10 -5.20 -3.45
C GLY A 45 19.20 -4.36 -4.11
N TYR A 46 18.92 -3.10 -4.45
CA TYR A 46 19.77 -2.20 -5.21
C TYR A 46 20.39 -1.10 -4.33
N GLY A 47 21.69 -0.86 -4.50
CA GLY A 47 22.45 0.16 -3.77
C GLY A 47 23.16 -0.34 -2.52
N GLU A 48 24.23 0.35 -2.12
CA GLU A 48 25.09 -0.06 -1.01
C GLU A 48 24.37 -0.01 0.34
N LYS A 49 23.61 1.05 0.60
CA LYS A 49 22.84 1.18 1.85
C LYS A 49 21.87 0.01 2.03
N VAL A 50 21.19 -0.39 0.96
CA VAL A 50 20.28 -1.55 0.96
C VAL A 50 21.06 -2.84 1.26
N LYS A 51 22.16 -3.09 0.55
CA LYS A 51 23.01 -4.28 0.77
C LYS A 51 23.55 -4.38 2.20
N ASN A 52 23.96 -3.25 2.79
CA ASN A 52 24.45 -3.18 4.16
C ASN A 52 23.37 -3.46 5.21
N VAL A 53 22.12 -3.07 4.97
CA VAL A 53 21.02 -3.42 5.86
C VAL A 53 20.66 -4.89 5.69
N LEU A 54 20.61 -5.40 4.45
CA LEU A 54 20.29 -6.80 4.19
C LEU A 54 21.33 -7.78 4.76
N SER A 55 22.61 -7.41 4.82
CA SER A 55 23.63 -8.25 5.49
C SER A 55 23.32 -8.39 6.99
N LYS A 56 22.95 -7.29 7.66
CA LYS A 56 22.51 -7.31 9.07
C LYS A 56 21.25 -8.14 9.27
N VAL A 57 20.28 -8.06 8.36
CA VAL A 57 19.06 -8.88 8.40
C VAL A 57 19.39 -10.37 8.25
N LYS A 58 20.29 -10.74 7.33
CA LYS A 58 20.70 -12.14 7.12
C LYS A 58 21.33 -12.76 8.37
N VAL A 59 22.13 -11.99 9.10
CA VAL A 59 22.76 -12.45 10.35
C VAL A 59 21.71 -12.91 11.39
N LYS A 60 20.50 -12.32 11.37
CA LYS A 60 19.42 -12.68 12.30
C LYS A 60 18.74 -14.01 11.97
N GLY A 61 18.83 -14.51 10.72
CA GLY A 61 18.30 -15.83 10.31
C GLY A 61 16.77 -16.03 10.28
N GLU A 62 16.00 -15.27 11.06
CA GLU A 62 14.55 -15.46 11.23
C GLU A 62 13.66 -14.64 10.28
N VAL A 63 14.26 -13.72 9.52
CA VAL A 63 13.56 -12.86 8.56
C VAL A 63 13.88 -13.29 7.14
N LYS A 64 12.86 -13.65 6.37
CA LYS A 64 13.02 -13.94 4.93
C LYS A 64 13.20 -12.64 4.13
N ILE A 65 13.96 -12.71 3.05
CA ILE A 65 14.19 -11.57 2.15
C ILE A 65 13.52 -11.86 0.82
N ALA A 66 12.50 -11.06 0.47
CA ALA A 66 11.91 -11.05 -0.86
C ALA A 66 12.51 -9.90 -1.68
N ASN A 67 13.50 -10.24 -2.50
CA ASN A 67 14.22 -9.29 -3.33
C ASN A 67 13.64 -9.24 -4.75
N THR A 68 13.27 -8.04 -5.21
CA THR A 68 12.76 -7.82 -6.58
C THR A 68 13.87 -7.66 -7.63
N ALA A 69 15.14 -7.79 -7.22
CA ALA A 69 16.33 -7.82 -8.07
C ALA A 69 16.43 -6.62 -9.02
N LYS A 70 16.10 -5.42 -8.53
CA LYS A 70 16.20 -4.20 -9.32
C LYS A 70 17.67 -3.91 -9.64
N LYS A 71 17.93 -3.47 -10.86
CA LYS A 71 19.28 -3.18 -11.37
C LYS A 71 19.60 -1.68 -11.44
N SER A 72 18.63 -0.83 -11.10
CA SER A 72 18.74 0.63 -11.19
C SER A 72 17.82 1.29 -10.17
N SER A 73 18.17 2.51 -9.76
CA SER A 73 17.29 3.39 -8.98
C SER A 73 16.08 3.87 -9.79
N VAL A 74 16.21 3.90 -11.12
CA VAL A 74 15.13 4.26 -12.06
C VAL A 74 14.48 3.00 -12.58
N GLN A 75 13.15 2.98 -12.59
CA GLN A 75 12.36 1.87 -13.11
C GLN A 75 11.61 2.31 -14.35
N ASP A 76 11.72 1.53 -15.43
CA ASP A 76 11.15 1.89 -16.75
C ASP A 76 9.62 1.99 -16.73
N LYS A 77 8.97 1.24 -15.83
CA LYS A 77 7.52 1.18 -15.72
C LYS A 77 7.09 1.11 -14.27
N PHE A 78 6.04 1.84 -13.95
CA PHE A 78 5.32 1.74 -12.69
C PHE A 78 3.82 2.00 -12.92
N PHE A 79 2.99 1.63 -11.96
CA PHE A 79 1.58 1.98 -12.01
C PHE A 79 1.39 3.45 -11.65
N ALA A 80 0.89 4.25 -12.58
CA ALA A 80 0.58 5.66 -12.33
C ALA A 80 -0.65 5.77 -11.41
N PHE A 81 -0.42 5.63 -10.11
CA PHE A 81 -1.48 5.62 -9.10
C PHE A 81 -2.31 6.92 -9.09
N ASN A 82 -1.66 8.08 -9.26
CA ASN A 82 -2.34 9.38 -9.27
C ASN A 82 -3.00 9.74 -10.62
N LEU A 83 -3.08 8.80 -11.56
CA LEU A 83 -3.83 8.95 -12.79
C LEU A 83 -5.22 8.33 -12.60
N ALA A 84 -6.14 9.14 -12.07
CA ALA A 84 -7.49 8.69 -11.75
C ALA A 84 -8.23 8.21 -13.01
N PRO A 85 -8.84 7.01 -13.02
CA PRO A 85 -9.62 6.53 -14.16
C PRO A 85 -10.82 7.42 -14.47
N ARG A 86 -11.47 8.05 -13.48
CA ARG A 86 -12.68 8.87 -13.69
C ARG A 86 -12.53 10.05 -14.64
N VAL A 87 -11.29 10.50 -14.90
CA VAL A 87 -11.03 11.61 -15.84
C VAL A 87 -10.74 11.12 -17.26
N LEU A 88 -10.74 9.81 -17.49
CA LEU A 88 -10.41 9.20 -18.77
C LEU A 88 -11.70 8.75 -19.47
N PRO A 89 -11.93 9.13 -20.74
CA PRO A 89 -13.15 8.77 -21.46
C PRO A 89 -13.45 7.27 -21.47
N TYR A 90 -12.41 6.44 -21.58
CA TYR A 90 -12.52 4.97 -21.59
C TYR A 90 -13.19 4.40 -20.32
N TYR A 91 -13.09 5.09 -19.18
CA TYR A 91 -13.62 4.63 -17.90
C TYR A 91 -14.89 5.36 -17.46
N LYS A 92 -15.52 6.15 -18.35
CA LYS A 92 -16.70 6.98 -18.02
C LYS A 92 -17.86 6.15 -17.44
N PHE A 93 -18.04 4.93 -17.93
CA PHE A 93 -19.12 4.02 -17.51
C PHE A 93 -18.57 2.75 -16.84
N ALA A 94 -17.34 2.80 -16.33
CA ALA A 94 -16.76 1.67 -15.64
C ALA A 94 -17.48 1.42 -14.32
N ASP A 95 -17.74 0.15 -14.00
CA ASP A 95 -18.21 -0.25 -12.68
C ASP A 95 -17.02 -0.31 -11.71
N TYR A 96 -16.90 0.71 -10.87
CA TYR A 96 -15.83 0.83 -9.89
C TYR A 96 -15.98 -0.09 -8.69
N SER A 97 -17.17 -0.66 -8.46
CA SER A 97 -17.42 -1.59 -7.36
C SER A 97 -16.64 -2.91 -7.51
N MET A 98 -16.30 -3.27 -8.76
CA MET A 98 -15.48 -4.44 -9.09
C MET A 98 -14.04 -4.34 -8.56
N GLY A 99 -13.55 -3.12 -8.34
CA GLY A 99 -12.20 -2.87 -7.85
C GLY A 99 -11.09 -3.44 -8.74
N CYS A 100 -9.96 -3.81 -8.15
CA CYS A 100 -8.83 -4.38 -8.89
C CYS A 100 -8.20 -5.57 -8.14
N ARG A 101 -7.34 -6.33 -8.84
CA ARG A 101 -6.67 -7.52 -8.27
C ARG A 101 -5.90 -7.24 -6.97
N ALA A 102 -5.52 -5.99 -6.69
CA ALA A 102 -4.84 -5.64 -5.45
C ALA A 102 -5.69 -5.92 -4.20
N MET A 103 -7.02 -5.89 -4.30
CA MET A 103 -7.92 -6.22 -3.19
C MET A 103 -7.72 -7.67 -2.74
N ASN A 104 -7.64 -8.59 -3.70
CA ASN A 104 -7.39 -10.01 -3.44
C ASN A 104 -5.92 -10.28 -3.08
N ALA A 105 -4.98 -9.63 -3.77
CA ALA A 105 -3.55 -9.92 -3.60
C ALA A 105 -2.90 -9.28 -2.36
N CYS A 106 -3.37 -8.09 -1.95
CA CYS A 106 -2.77 -7.33 -0.85
C CYS A 106 -3.63 -7.32 0.42
N GLY A 107 -4.91 -7.70 0.34
CA GLY A 107 -5.84 -7.70 1.46
C GLY A 107 -6.26 -6.29 1.89
N MET A 108 -6.87 -6.20 3.07
CA MET A 108 -7.41 -4.97 3.64
C MET A 108 -6.30 -4.00 4.09
N GLY A 109 -6.57 -2.70 3.97
CA GLY A 109 -5.75 -1.65 4.55
C GLY A 109 -6.23 -1.30 5.95
N VAL A 110 -5.30 -0.94 6.84
CA VAL A 110 -5.63 -0.35 8.15
C VAL A 110 -4.78 0.91 8.31
N THR A 111 -5.43 2.00 8.71
CA THR A 111 -4.78 3.27 9.05
C THR A 111 -5.49 3.84 10.28
N PRO A 112 -4.95 4.85 10.99
CA PRO A 112 -5.66 5.50 12.11
C PRO A 112 -7.08 6.02 11.81
N PHE A 113 -7.47 6.08 10.54
CA PHE A 113 -8.80 6.52 10.10
C PHE A 113 -9.76 5.35 9.76
N GLY A 114 -9.34 4.11 9.98
CA GLY A 114 -10.20 2.92 9.88
C GLY A 114 -9.64 1.79 9.02
N TYR A 115 -10.49 0.78 8.81
CA TYR A 115 -10.26 -0.36 7.92
C TYR A 115 -10.77 -0.07 6.51
N TYR A 116 -9.99 -0.52 5.52
CA TYR A 116 -10.23 -0.24 4.12
C TYR A 116 -10.14 -1.47 3.23
N LEU A 117 -10.85 -1.41 2.10
CA LEU A 117 -10.95 -2.49 1.10
C LEU A 117 -9.61 -2.94 0.52
N CYS A 118 -8.59 -2.07 0.54
CA CYS A 118 -7.24 -2.39 0.15
C CYS A 118 -6.21 -1.44 0.79
N THR A 119 -4.93 -1.81 0.70
CA THR A 119 -3.82 -1.03 1.28
C THR A 119 -3.64 0.38 0.70
N MET A 120 -4.12 0.64 -0.52
CA MET A 120 -4.04 1.98 -1.14
C MET A 120 -5.20 2.89 -0.71
N ALA A 121 -6.32 2.31 -0.31
CA ALA A 121 -7.57 3.01 -0.10
C ALA A 121 -7.48 4.06 1.02
N GLY A 122 -6.88 3.73 2.17
CA GLY A 122 -6.68 4.69 3.26
C GLY A 122 -5.80 5.89 2.87
N GLY A 123 -4.84 5.70 1.95
CA GLY A 123 -4.04 6.80 1.42
C GLY A 123 -4.83 7.75 0.52
N ILE A 124 -5.77 7.21 -0.27
CA ILE A 124 -6.70 8.01 -1.09
C ILE A 124 -7.66 8.76 -0.18
N ASP A 125 -8.31 8.04 0.73
CA ASP A 125 -9.28 8.61 1.67
C ASP A 125 -8.65 9.74 2.48
N ARG A 126 -7.41 9.58 2.95
CA ARG A 126 -6.69 10.62 3.66
C ARG A 126 -6.50 11.90 2.86
N ILE A 127 -6.17 11.76 1.58
CA ILE A 127 -5.86 12.91 0.71
C ILE A 127 -7.14 13.62 0.26
N PHE A 128 -8.17 12.85 -0.08
CA PHE A 128 -9.43 13.40 -0.58
C PHE A 128 -10.42 13.77 0.54
N GLY A 129 -10.24 13.25 1.75
CA GLY A 129 -11.08 13.57 2.90
C GLY A 129 -12.47 12.94 2.84
N PHE A 130 -12.63 11.71 2.35
CA PHE A 130 -13.98 11.10 2.27
C PHE A 130 -14.48 10.60 3.63
N ASP A 131 -13.56 10.24 4.54
CA ASP A 131 -13.82 9.70 5.88
C ASP A 131 -14.67 8.43 5.88
N ILE A 132 -14.33 7.49 5.00
CA ILE A 132 -15.12 6.27 4.76
C ILE A 132 -14.49 4.99 5.33
N GLY A 133 -13.36 5.10 6.03
CA GLY A 133 -12.75 3.98 6.73
C GLY A 133 -13.73 3.38 7.74
N ARG A 134 -13.86 2.05 7.78
CA ARG A 134 -14.66 1.38 8.83
C ARG A 134 -13.99 1.66 10.18
N LYS A 135 -14.75 2.15 11.16
CA LYS A 135 -14.20 2.42 12.50
C LYS A 135 -14.14 1.17 13.39
N GLU A 136 -14.70 0.07 12.90
CA GLU A 136 -14.63 -1.21 13.57
C GLU A 136 -14.12 -2.26 12.61
N MET A 137 -13.61 -3.36 13.17
CA MET A 137 -13.16 -4.48 12.37
C MET A 137 -14.33 -4.98 11.51
N PRO A 138 -14.17 -5.00 10.17
CA PRO A 138 -15.23 -5.45 9.27
C PRO A 138 -15.61 -6.91 9.55
N LEU A 139 -16.89 -7.22 9.40
CA LEU A 139 -17.36 -8.61 9.51
C LEU A 139 -16.70 -9.48 8.44
N PRO A 140 -16.49 -10.79 8.73
CA PRO A 140 -16.06 -11.73 7.71
C PRO A 140 -16.97 -11.66 6.48
N GLY A 141 -16.38 -11.39 5.32
CA GLY A 141 -17.12 -11.29 4.06
C GLY A 141 -17.70 -9.90 3.73
N ASP A 142 -17.46 -8.85 4.53
CA ASP A 142 -17.79 -7.47 4.13
C ASP A 142 -17.06 -7.13 2.82
N PRO A 143 -17.78 -6.92 1.70
CA PRO A 143 -17.17 -6.62 0.41
C PRO A 143 -16.68 -5.16 0.32
N MET A 144 -17.07 -4.29 1.26
CA MET A 144 -16.76 -2.85 1.27
C MET A 144 -17.06 -2.14 -0.06
N LEU A 145 -18.20 -2.49 -0.69
CA LEU A 145 -18.56 -1.97 -2.01
C LEU A 145 -18.74 -0.45 -2.02
N ASP A 146 -19.21 0.13 -0.93
CA ASP A 146 -19.30 1.58 -0.72
C ASP A 146 -17.93 2.25 -0.82
N GLN A 147 -16.89 1.68 -0.22
CA GLN A 147 -15.54 2.23 -0.36
C GLN A 147 -15.00 2.04 -1.77
N SER A 148 -15.21 0.86 -2.38
CA SER A 148 -14.64 0.56 -3.72
C SER A 148 -15.25 1.47 -4.80
N THR A 149 -16.57 1.65 -4.74
CA THR A 149 -17.33 2.54 -5.62
C THR A 149 -16.77 3.97 -5.59
N VAL A 150 -16.33 4.47 -4.44
CA VAL A 150 -15.73 5.80 -4.31
C VAL A 150 -14.25 5.80 -4.69
N ILE A 151 -13.45 4.97 -4.02
CA ILE A 151 -11.99 5.03 -4.05
C ILE A 151 -11.42 4.58 -5.40
N CYS A 152 -12.00 3.56 -6.03
CA CYS A 152 -11.47 3.02 -7.28
C CYS A 152 -11.56 4.02 -8.43
N GLN A 153 -12.45 5.02 -8.35
CA GLN A 153 -12.52 6.15 -9.29
C GLN A 153 -11.25 7.00 -9.34
N TYR A 154 -10.50 7.02 -8.23
CA TYR A 154 -9.29 7.83 -8.05
C TYR A 154 -8.02 6.99 -8.11
N CYS A 155 -8.12 5.67 -8.03
CA CYS A 155 -6.97 4.78 -8.02
C CYS A 155 -6.58 4.39 -9.45
N GLY A 156 -5.44 4.89 -9.94
CA GLY A 156 -4.91 4.49 -11.25
C GLY A 156 -4.61 2.99 -11.39
N ARG A 157 -4.54 2.25 -10.28
CA ARG A 157 -4.41 0.78 -10.27
C ARG A 157 -5.64 0.06 -10.82
N PHE A 158 -6.82 0.69 -10.77
CA PHE A 158 -8.06 0.15 -11.36
C PHE A 158 -7.90 -0.18 -12.85
N ARG A 159 -7.04 0.55 -13.55
CA ARG A 159 -6.74 0.38 -14.98
C ARG A 159 -6.00 -0.93 -15.33
N GLY A 160 -5.62 -1.73 -14.34
CA GLY A 160 -4.89 -2.98 -14.52
C GLY A 160 -3.61 -2.80 -15.36
N MET A 161 -3.35 -3.71 -16.30
CA MET A 161 -2.18 -3.67 -17.18
C MET A 161 -2.15 -2.44 -18.10
N GLY A 162 -3.28 -1.75 -18.32
CA GLY A 162 -3.29 -0.47 -19.02
C GLY A 162 -2.71 0.69 -18.18
N GLY A 163 -2.40 0.48 -16.90
CA GLY A 163 -1.94 1.52 -15.95
C GLY A 163 -0.44 1.79 -15.91
N TRP A 164 0.39 1.12 -16.71
CA TRP A 164 1.83 1.34 -16.72
C TRP A 164 2.19 2.71 -17.31
N ALA A 165 3.06 3.44 -16.60
CA ALA A 165 3.64 4.69 -17.06
C ALA A 165 5.16 4.65 -16.94
N LYS A 166 5.83 5.36 -17.84
CA LYS A 166 7.29 5.58 -17.82
C LYS A 166 7.71 6.83 -17.05
N LYS A 167 6.76 7.73 -16.81
CA LYS A 167 6.96 9.00 -16.10
C LYS A 167 5.80 9.26 -15.16
N GLN A 168 6.01 10.12 -14.17
CA GLN A 168 4.95 10.52 -13.26
C GLN A 168 3.85 11.26 -14.04
N ILE A 169 2.62 10.75 -13.92
CA ILE A 169 1.43 11.36 -14.50
C ILE A 169 0.44 11.53 -13.35
N ILE A 170 -0.02 12.77 -13.17
CA ILE A 170 -0.99 13.15 -12.14
C ILE A 170 -2.21 13.72 -12.86
N SER A 171 -3.38 13.12 -12.64
CA SER A 171 -4.63 13.63 -13.21
C SER A 171 -5.04 14.97 -12.59
N PRO A 172 -5.87 15.79 -13.27
CA PRO A 172 -6.37 17.05 -12.71
C PRO A 172 -7.04 16.88 -11.34
N SER A 173 -7.79 15.79 -11.13
CA SER A 173 -8.43 15.49 -9.84
C SER A 173 -7.42 15.32 -8.70
N TRP A 174 -6.31 14.62 -8.96
CA TRP A 174 -5.23 14.44 -7.99
C TRP A 174 -4.42 15.71 -7.79
N GLN A 175 -4.16 16.49 -8.84
CA GLN A 175 -3.48 17.79 -8.71
C GLN A 175 -4.27 18.74 -7.80
N LYS A 176 -5.59 18.79 -7.98
CA LYS A 176 -6.48 19.57 -7.11
C LYS A 176 -6.43 19.08 -5.67
N ALA A 177 -6.64 17.77 -5.45
CA ALA A 177 -6.67 17.19 -4.10
C ALA A 177 -5.34 17.38 -3.36
N LEU A 178 -4.19 17.22 -4.02
CA LEU A 178 -2.88 17.46 -3.41
C LEU A 178 -2.68 18.93 -3.04
N LYS A 179 -3.06 19.88 -3.92
CA LYS A 179 -3.00 21.31 -3.62
C LYS A 179 -3.89 21.70 -2.43
N GLU A 180 -5.07 21.10 -2.32
CA GLU A 180 -5.98 21.32 -1.19
C GLU A 180 -5.40 20.72 0.11
N TYR A 181 -4.86 19.50 0.03
CA TYR A 181 -4.23 18.81 1.15
C TYR A 181 -3.01 19.57 1.70
N GLU A 182 -2.20 20.17 0.83
CA GLU A 182 -1.07 21.03 1.21
C GLU A 182 -1.51 22.29 1.95
N LYS A 183 -2.65 22.89 1.55
CA LYS A 183 -3.21 24.08 2.22
C LYS A 183 -3.82 23.74 3.56
N LYS A 184 -4.60 22.66 3.61
CA LYS A 184 -5.30 22.19 4.81
C LYS A 184 -5.58 20.71 4.68
N LYS A 185 -4.97 19.92 5.58
CA LYS A 185 -5.24 18.49 5.67
C LYS A 185 -6.71 18.25 6.05
N PRO A 186 -7.43 17.33 5.38
CA PRO A 186 -8.76 16.92 5.81
C PRO A 186 -8.78 16.42 7.26
N SER A 187 -9.83 16.74 7.99
CA SER A 187 -10.09 16.18 9.32
C SER A 187 -10.91 14.91 9.14
N LEU A 188 -10.34 13.77 9.54
CA LEU A 188 -10.96 12.46 9.42
C LEU A 188 -11.20 11.92 10.83
N THR A 189 -12.29 11.19 11.01
CA THR A 189 -12.55 10.52 12.29
C THR A 189 -11.56 9.38 12.50
N THR A 190 -11.01 9.29 13.70
CA THR A 190 -10.18 8.15 14.11
C THR A 190 -11.05 7.03 14.66
N PHE A 191 -10.53 5.82 14.61
CA PHE A 191 -11.19 4.64 15.16
C PHE A 191 -10.45 4.10 16.39
#